data_AF-A0A6P4EAJ5-F1
#
_entry.id   AF-A0A6P4EAJ5-F1
#
_cell.length_a   1.000
_cell.length_b   1.000
_cell.length_c   1.000
_cell.angle_alpha   90.00
_cell.angle_beta   90.00
_cell.angle_gamma   90.00
#
_symmetry.space_group_name_H-M   'P 1'
#
loop_
_entity.id
_entity.type
_entity.pdbx_description
1 polymer ?
#
loop_
_entity_poly.entity_id
_entity_poly.type
_entity_poly.pdbx_seq_one_letter_code
_entity_poly.pdbx_strand_id
1 'polypeptide(L)'
;MTASSRDINDLFDDIVLTEEKEARLGYEEGLKDGQEQGNEEGYKLGYAQGVSLGEELGRILGQVVAQQQLKHTEKVRRSLEQLRSLIEEFPRTNDPQADIVGAVQNIRTSHRRLRALLGSKKTTEATSPVSPASERKDYSF
;
A
#
# COMPACT_ATOMS: atom_id res chain seq x y z
N MET A 1 -50.34 23.03 16.42
CA MET A 1 -49.04 22.55 16.92
C MET A 1 -48.40 23.70 17.66
N THR A 2 -48.51 23.72 18.98
CA THR A 2 -48.04 24.82 19.83
C THR A 2 -46.53 24.71 19.96
N ALA A 3 -45.79 25.64 19.37
CA ALA A 3 -44.36 25.79 19.62
C ALA A 3 -44.16 25.94 21.13
N SER A 4 -43.39 25.04 21.75
CA SER A 4 -43.01 25.19 23.16
C SER A 4 -42.24 26.51 23.30
N SER A 5 -42.76 27.45 24.09
CA SER A 5 -42.00 28.66 24.42
C SER A 5 -40.70 28.21 25.09
N ARG A 6 -39.55 28.59 24.54
CA ARG A 6 -38.25 28.34 25.16
C ARG A 6 -38.26 28.92 26.57
N ASP A 7 -37.80 28.15 27.55
CA ASP A 7 -37.65 28.68 28.91
C ASP A 7 -36.61 29.82 28.86
N ILE A 8 -36.87 30.87 29.63
CA ILE A 8 -35.94 31.99 29.78
C ILE A 8 -34.62 31.49 30.39
N ASN A 9 -34.67 30.46 31.25
CA ASN A 9 -33.48 29.82 31.80
C ASN A 9 -32.62 29.17 30.71
N ASP A 10 -33.23 28.48 29.73
CA ASP A 10 -32.51 27.88 28.59
C ASP A 10 -31.78 28.96 27.77
N LEU A 11 -32.39 30.13 27.59
CA LEU A 11 -31.79 31.25 26.87
C LEU A 11 -30.59 31.84 27.63
N PHE A 12 -30.68 31.94 28.97
CA PHE A 12 -29.56 32.38 29.78
C PHE A 12 -28.43 31.36 29.80
N ASP A 13 -28.74 30.07 29.88
CA ASP A 13 -27.75 29.00 29.78
C ASP A 13 -27.08 28.97 28.41
N ASP A 14 -27.82 29.22 27.33
CA ASP A 14 -27.25 29.38 25.98
C ASP A 14 -26.22 30.50 25.93
N ILE A 15 -26.52 31.68 26.49
CA ILE A 15 -25.61 32.84 26.47
C ILE A 15 -24.40 32.61 27.39
N VAL A 16 -24.62 32.14 28.62
CA VAL A 16 -23.56 31.97 29.62
C VAL A 16 -22.60 30.84 29.21
N LEU A 17 -23.13 29.77 28.62
CA LEU A 17 -22.35 28.61 28.20
C LEU A 17 -22.03 28.61 26.70
N THR A 18 -22.21 29.73 25.99
CA THR A 18 -21.95 29.78 24.53
C THR A 18 -20.53 29.33 24.22
N GLU A 19 -19.53 29.85 24.94
CA GLU A 19 -18.12 29.52 24.69
C GLU A 19 -17.84 28.02 24.86
N GLU A 20 -18.34 27.40 25.93
CA GLU A 20 -18.15 25.96 26.17
C GLU A 20 -18.87 25.12 25.10
N LYS A 21 -20.08 25.53 24.69
CA LYS A 21 -20.83 24.86 23.62
C LYS A 21 -20.08 24.92 22.30
N GLU A 22 -19.63 26.11 21.88
CA GLU A 22 -18.88 26.29 20.63
C GLU A 22 -17.51 25.58 20.68
N ALA A 23 -16.82 25.60 21.82
CA ALA A 23 -15.57 24.86 21.99
C ALA A 23 -15.77 23.35 21.85
N ARG A 24 -16.84 22.80 22.43
CA ARG A 24 -17.20 21.39 22.27
C ARG A 24 -17.57 21.06 20.83
N LEU A 25 -18.38 21.90 20.18
CA LEU A 25 -18.77 21.71 18.78
C LEU A 25 -17.54 21.72 17.86
N GLY A 26 -16.65 22.71 18.00
CA GLY A 26 -15.42 22.79 17.21
C GLY A 26 -14.47 21.63 17.47
N TYR A 27 -14.41 21.10 18.71
CA TYR A 27 -13.65 19.90 19.01
C TYR A 27 -14.24 18.65 18.33
N GLU A 28 -15.56 18.46 18.42
CA GLU A 28 -16.25 17.32 17.80
C GLU A 28 -16.14 17.36 16.27
N GLU A 29 -16.31 18.54 15.66
CA GLU A 29 -16.11 18.78 14.23
C GLU A 29 -14.68 18.50 13.82
N GLY A 30 -13.69 19.11 14.48
CA GLY A 30 -12.28 18.90 14.15
C GLY A 30 -11.82 17.46 14.33
N LEU A 31 -12.34 16.75 15.35
CA LEU A 31 -12.06 15.33 15.55
C LEU A 31 -12.63 14.49 14.41
N LYS A 32 -13.88 14.75 14.01
CA LYS A 32 -14.54 14.04 12.92
C LYS A 32 -13.83 14.28 11.60
N ASP A 33 -13.53 15.53 11.27
CA ASP A 33 -12.82 15.90 10.04
C ASP A 33 -11.44 15.26 9.99
N GLY A 34 -10.70 15.31 11.09
CA GLY A 34 -9.38 14.67 11.20
C GLY A 34 -9.44 13.15 11.01
N GLN A 35 -10.48 12.49 11.53
CA GLN A 35 -10.69 11.05 11.33
C GLN A 35 -11.05 10.72 9.88
N GLU A 36 -11.94 11.48 9.26
CA GLU A 36 -12.34 11.29 7.87
C GLU A 36 -11.15 11.46 6.92
N GLN A 37 -10.41 12.56 7.08
CA GLN A 37 -9.22 12.83 6.29
C GLN A 37 -8.14 11.77 6.50
N GLY A 38 -7.83 11.44 7.75
CA GLY A 38 -6.82 10.43 8.07
C GLY A 38 -7.15 9.05 7.52
N ASN A 39 -8.43 8.67 7.54
CA ASN A 39 -8.89 7.40 6.97
C ASN A 39 -8.79 7.40 5.44
N GLU A 40 -9.17 8.50 4.77
CA GLU A 40 -9.06 8.61 3.32
C GLU A 40 -7.60 8.55 2.85
N GLU A 41 -6.71 9.30 3.50
CA GLU A 41 -5.28 9.29 3.19
C GLU A 41 -4.64 7.92 3.45
N GLY A 42 -4.94 7.32 4.62
CA GLY A 42 -4.47 5.99 4.97
C GLY A 42 -4.93 4.92 3.98
N TYR A 43 -6.19 4.96 3.56
CA TYR A 43 -6.74 4.05 2.57
C TYR A 43 -6.05 4.20 1.21
N LYS A 44 -5.92 5.43 0.70
CA LYS A 44 -5.27 5.68 -0.60
C LYS A 44 -3.82 5.20 -0.60
N LEU A 45 -3.07 5.49 0.46
CA LEU A 45 -1.67 5.07 0.59
C LEU A 45 -1.56 3.55 0.67
N GLY A 46 -2.34 2.91 1.54
CA GLY A 46 -2.34 1.46 1.70
C GLY A 46 -2.73 0.73 0.43
N TYR A 47 -3.74 1.22 -0.29
CA TYR A 47 -4.16 0.66 -1.57
C TYR A 47 -3.05 0.78 -2.63
N ALA A 48 -2.45 1.96 -2.80
CA ALA A 48 -1.39 2.17 -3.78
C ALA A 48 -0.16 1.27 -3.49
N GLN A 49 0.25 1.16 -2.22
CA GLN A 49 1.33 0.28 -1.81
C GLN A 49 0.98 -1.20 -2.01
N GLY A 50 -0.25 -1.60 -1.68
CA GLY A 50 -0.74 -2.95 -1.86
C GLY A 50 -0.74 -3.39 -3.33
N VAL A 51 -1.20 -2.52 -4.23
CA VAL A 51 -1.15 -2.76 -5.69
C VAL A 51 0.29 -2.92 -6.15
N SER A 52 1.18 -1.98 -5.80
CA SER A 52 2.60 -2.06 -6.20
C SER A 52 3.27 -3.33 -5.69
N LEU A 53 2.95 -3.76 -4.47
CA LEU A 53 3.48 -5.00 -3.91
C LEU A 53 2.92 -6.23 -4.63
N GLY A 54 1.62 -6.26 -4.89
CA GLY A 54 0.97 -7.34 -5.64
C GLY A 54 1.56 -7.52 -7.04
N GLU A 55 1.82 -6.42 -7.75
CA GLU A 55 2.51 -6.43 -9.04
C GLU A 55 3.93 -6.99 -8.93
N GLU A 56 4.70 -6.61 -7.91
CA GLU A 56 6.03 -7.13 -7.66
C GLU A 56 6.00 -8.65 -7.44
N LEU A 57 5.13 -9.13 -6.56
CA LEU A 57 4.99 -10.55 -6.24
C LEU A 57 4.52 -11.35 -7.46
N GLY A 58 3.55 -10.84 -8.21
CA GLY A 58 3.07 -11.46 -9.44
C GLY A 58 4.16 -11.58 -10.51
N ARG A 59 4.96 -10.53 -10.71
CA ARG A 59 6.10 -10.54 -11.62
C ARG A 59 7.15 -11.56 -11.21
N ILE A 60 7.48 -11.64 -9.91
CA ILE A 60 8.43 -12.63 -9.40
C ILE A 60 7.89 -14.05 -9.61
N LEU A 61 6.62 -14.29 -9.30
CA LEU A 61 5.98 -15.60 -9.50
C LEU A 61 5.99 -16.00 -10.98
N GLY A 62 5.64 -15.09 -11.89
CA GLY A 62 5.70 -15.34 -13.33
C GLY A 62 7.11 -15.73 -13.79
N GLN A 63 8.14 -15.05 -13.28
CA GLN A 63 9.53 -15.43 -13.56
C GLN A 63 9.87 -16.83 -13.01
N VAL A 64 9.44 -17.16 -11.79
CA VAL A 64 9.67 -18.48 -11.18
C VAL A 64 9.02 -19.58 -12.02
N VAL A 65 7.77 -19.41 -12.42
CA VAL A 65 7.04 -20.38 -13.26
C VAL A 65 7.73 -20.55 -14.62
N ALA A 66 8.18 -19.46 -15.25
CA ALA A 66 8.92 -19.53 -16.51
C ALA A 66 10.24 -20.30 -16.37
N GLN A 67 11.01 -20.06 -15.29
CA GLN A 67 12.25 -20.80 -15.04
C GLN A 67 12.01 -22.27 -14.67
N GLN A 68 10.89 -22.61 -14.05
CA GLN A 68 10.53 -24.00 -13.74
C GLN A 68 10.33 -24.87 -15.00
N GLN A 69 10.01 -24.27 -16.16
CA GLN A 69 9.90 -25.00 -17.43
C GLN A 69 11.26 -25.39 -18.03
N LEU A 70 12.36 -24.79 -17.54
CA LEU A 70 13.70 -25.04 -18.03
C LEU A 70 14.41 -26.11 -17.18
N LYS A 71 15.32 -26.86 -17.82
CA LYS A 71 16.18 -27.82 -17.10
C LYS A 71 17.25 -27.06 -16.34
N HIS A 72 17.20 -27.14 -15.02
CA HIS A 72 18.18 -26.54 -14.11
C HIS A 72 18.80 -27.57 -13.17
N THR A 73 19.92 -27.18 -12.54
CA THR A 73 20.52 -27.95 -11.45
C THR A 73 19.56 -28.09 -10.27
N GLU A 74 19.60 -29.21 -9.54
CA GLU A 74 18.79 -29.48 -8.34
C GLU A 74 18.76 -28.33 -7.34
N LYS A 75 19.90 -27.65 -7.14
CA LYS A 75 20.01 -26.49 -6.25
C LYS A 75 19.09 -25.34 -6.68
N VAL A 76 19.04 -25.02 -7.98
CA VAL A 76 18.19 -23.95 -8.52
C VAL A 76 16.72 -24.36 -8.46
N ARG A 77 16.41 -25.63 -8.74
CA ARG A 77 15.05 -26.18 -8.62
C ARG A 77 14.50 -26.02 -7.20
N ARG A 78 15.29 -26.38 -6.18
CA ARG A 78 14.92 -26.20 -4.77
C ARG A 78 14.73 -24.72 -4.40
N SER A 79 15.61 -23.83 -4.87
CA SER A 79 15.46 -22.39 -4.63
C SER A 79 14.23 -21.80 -5.32
N LEU A 80 13.84 -22.29 -6.51
CA LEU A 80 12.59 -21.90 -7.18
C LEU A 80 11.36 -22.35 -6.40
N GLU A 81 11.38 -23.57 -5.87
CA GLU A 81 10.28 -24.13 -5.07
C GLU A 81 10.11 -23.38 -3.74
N GLN A 82 11.22 -23.08 -3.04
CA GLN A 82 11.21 -22.25 -1.82
C GLN A 82 10.69 -20.82 -2.08
N LEU A 83 11.11 -20.19 -3.19
CA LEU A 83 10.60 -18.85 -3.52
C LEU A 83 9.11 -18.89 -3.86
N ARG A 84 8.65 -19.96 -4.51
CA ARG A 84 7.23 -20.16 -4.81
C ARG A 84 6.40 -20.35 -3.53
N SER A 85 6.85 -21.19 -2.60
CA SER A 85 6.13 -21.41 -1.34
C SER A 85 6.00 -20.13 -0.53
N LEU A 86 7.06 -19.32 -0.43
CA LEU A 86 7.02 -18.02 0.25
C LEU A 86 5.99 -17.05 -0.37
N ILE A 87 5.78 -17.10 -1.69
CA ILE A 87 4.78 -16.27 -2.37
C ILE A 87 3.37 -16.84 -2.18
N GLU A 88 3.20 -18.16 -2.16
CA GLU A 88 1.91 -18.82 -1.95
C GLU A 88 1.40 -18.68 -0.51
N GLU A 89 2.32 -18.71 0.46
CA GLU A 89 2.06 -18.48 1.90
C GLU A 89 1.85 -17.01 2.26
N PHE A 90 2.06 -16.09 1.32
CA PHE A 90 1.90 -14.67 1.57
C PHE A 90 0.45 -14.35 1.98
N PRO A 91 0.23 -13.57 3.08
CA PRO A 91 -1.11 -13.29 3.59
C PRO A 91 -2.01 -12.67 2.53
N ARG A 92 -3.18 -13.29 2.31
CA ARG A 92 -4.22 -12.78 1.38
C ARG A 92 -5.27 -11.93 2.07
N THR A 93 -5.28 -11.96 3.40
CA THR A 93 -6.23 -11.25 4.24
C THR A 93 -5.46 -10.23 5.08
N ASN A 94 -6.08 -9.08 5.31
CA ASN A 94 -5.50 -8.02 6.13
C ASN A 94 -5.61 -8.39 7.63
N ASP A 95 -4.63 -9.13 8.13
CA ASP A 95 -4.48 -9.46 9.54
C ASP A 95 -3.49 -8.48 10.21
N PRO A 96 -3.91 -7.70 11.22
CA PRO A 96 -3.03 -6.77 11.94
C PRO A 96 -1.82 -7.43 12.62
N GLN A 97 -1.86 -8.74 12.88
CA GLN A 97 -0.75 -9.47 13.50
C GLN A 97 0.23 -10.08 12.49
N ALA A 98 -0.11 -10.06 11.20
CA ALA A 98 0.75 -10.62 10.18
C ALA A 98 1.95 -9.71 9.90
N ASP A 99 3.16 -10.27 9.90
CA ASP A 99 4.38 -9.55 9.52
C ASP A 99 4.51 -9.48 7.99
N ILE A 100 3.73 -8.59 7.39
CA ILE A 100 3.74 -8.35 5.94
C ILE A 100 5.13 -7.87 5.49
N VAL A 101 5.76 -6.97 6.26
CA VAL A 101 7.05 -6.36 5.90
C VAL A 101 8.15 -7.42 5.88
N GLY A 102 8.23 -8.27 6.90
CA GLY A 102 9.19 -9.37 6.96
C GLY A 102 8.98 -10.39 5.84
N ALA A 103 7.73 -10.76 5.55
CA ALA A 103 7.41 -11.67 4.44
C ALA A 103 7.91 -11.13 3.09
N VAL A 104 7.67 -9.84 2.79
CA VAL A 104 8.16 -9.19 1.56
C VAL A 104 9.68 -9.16 1.50
N GLN A 105 10.36 -8.84 2.59
CA GLN A 105 11.82 -8.82 2.64
C GLN A 105 12.43 -10.21 2.38
N ASN A 106 11.81 -11.27 2.94
CA ASN A 106 12.21 -12.64 2.70
C ASN A 106 12.07 -13.03 1.22
N ILE A 107 10.94 -12.68 0.60
CA ILE A 107 10.69 -12.93 -0.84
C ILE A 107 11.73 -12.20 -1.70
N ARG A 108 11.98 -10.90 -1.44
CA ARG A 108 12.98 -10.10 -2.18
C ARG A 108 14.39 -10.66 -2.04
N THR A 109 14.76 -11.10 -0.84
CA THR A 109 16.09 -11.67 -0.57
C THR A 109 16.26 -13.01 -1.29
N SER A 110 15.25 -13.88 -1.21
CA SER A 110 15.22 -15.16 -1.93
C SER A 110 15.26 -14.97 -3.44
N HIS A 111 14.52 -13.99 -3.98
CA HIS A 111 14.57 -13.63 -5.40
C HIS A 111 15.95 -13.13 -5.83
N ARG A 112 16.60 -12.25 -5.05
CA ARG A 112 17.96 -11.78 -5.33
C ARG A 112 18.97 -12.94 -5.35
N ARG A 113 18.87 -13.88 -4.40
CA ARG A 113 19.71 -15.09 -4.37
C ARG A 113 19.48 -15.96 -5.59
N LEU A 114 18.23 -16.21 -5.96
CA LEU A 114 17.88 -16.97 -7.17
C LEU A 114 18.44 -16.31 -8.44
N ARG A 115 18.31 -14.99 -8.57
CA ARG A 115 18.89 -14.24 -9.70
C ARG A 115 20.39 -14.37 -9.77
N ALA A 116 21.10 -14.37 -8.63
CA ALA A 116 22.55 -14.58 -8.61
C ALA A 116 22.93 -16.01 -9.08
N LEU A 117 22.16 -17.02 -8.67
CA LEU A 117 22.35 -18.40 -9.13
C LEU A 117 22.15 -18.54 -10.65
N LEU A 118 21.08 -17.93 -11.19
CA LEU A 118 20.77 -17.93 -12.63
C LEU A 118 21.74 -17.05 -13.46
N GLY A 119 22.15 -15.90 -12.91
CA GLY A 119 23.00 -14.89 -13.57
C GLY A 119 24.49 -15.21 -13.61
N SER A 120 24.91 -16.36 -13.07
CA SER A 120 26.28 -16.88 -13.25
C SER A 120 26.59 -17.34 -14.68
N LYS A 121 25.58 -17.37 -15.58
CA LYS A 121 25.77 -17.38 -17.04
C LYS A 121 25.44 -16.00 -17.60
N LYS A 122 26.45 -15.11 -17.65
CA LYS A 122 26.42 -13.92 -18.51
C LYS A 122 26.44 -14.40 -19.97
N THR A 123 25.29 -14.45 -20.62
CA THR A 123 25.19 -14.11 -22.04
C THR A 123 24.82 -12.64 -22.07
N THR A 124 25.83 -11.81 -22.29
CA THR A 124 25.69 -10.43 -22.75
C THR A 124 24.90 -10.42 -24.05
N GLU A 125 23.73 -9.80 -24.07
CA GLU A 125 23.19 -9.22 -25.30
C GLU A 125 22.25 -8.04 -24.96
N ALA A 126 22.75 -6.86 -25.36
CA ALA A 126 22.07 -5.65 -25.78
C ALA A 126 20.96 -5.05 -24.89
N THR A 127 21.40 -4.18 -23.97
CA THR A 127 20.75 -2.90 -23.70
C THR A 127 20.41 -2.18 -25.02
N SER A 128 19.12 -1.98 -25.30
CA SER A 128 18.67 -0.90 -26.18
C SER A 128 18.21 0.26 -25.29
N PRO A 129 18.73 1.49 -25.46
CA PRO A 129 18.30 2.63 -24.68
C PRO A 129 16.99 3.15 -25.27
N VAL A 130 15.89 3.04 -24.53
CA VAL A 130 14.66 3.78 -24.83
C VAL A 130 14.87 5.21 -24.33
N SER A 131 15.09 6.12 -25.28
CA SER A 131 15.16 7.57 -25.06
C SER A 131 13.92 8.08 -24.31
N PRO A 132 14.06 9.03 -23.36
CA PRO A 132 12.89 9.69 -22.77
C PRO A 132 12.31 10.68 -23.79
N ALA A 133 11.09 10.43 -24.23
CA ALA A 133 10.31 11.40 -24.99
C ALA A 133 10.00 12.58 -24.07
N SER A 134 10.54 13.75 -24.41
CA SER A 134 10.23 15.04 -23.82
C SER A 134 8.80 15.45 -24.22
N GLU A 135 7.83 15.28 -23.33
CA GLU A 135 6.54 15.94 -23.46
C GLU A 135 6.69 17.39 -22.99
N ARG A 136 6.89 18.27 -23.96
CA ARG A 136 6.80 19.72 -23.80
C ARG A 136 5.34 20.07 -23.48
N LYS A 137 5.07 20.52 -22.26
CA LYS A 137 3.78 21.14 -21.93
C LYS A 137 3.80 22.57 -22.47
N ASP A 138 3.09 22.81 -23.56
CA ASP A 138 2.81 24.16 -24.05
C ASP A 138 1.80 24.83 -23.10
N TYR A 139 2.31 25.62 -22.16
CA TYR A 139 1.52 26.65 -21.48
C TYR A 139 1.61 27.92 -22.32
N SER A 140 0.69 28.04 -23.27
CA SER A 140 0.39 29.33 -23.90
C SER A 140 -0.56 30.09 -22.98
N PHE A 141 -0.23 31.36 -22.73
CA PHE A 141 -0.86 32.29 -21.80
C PHE A 141 -2.36 32.53 -22.05
#